data_AF-A0A9R0Y2T8-F1
#
_entry.id   AF-A0A9R0Y2T8-F1
#
_cell.length_a   1.000
_cell.length_b   1.000
_cell.length_c   1.000
_cell.angle_alpha   90.00
_cell.angle_beta   90.00
_cell.angle_gamma   90.00
#
_symmetry.space_group_name_H-M   'P 1'
#
loop_
_entity.id
_entity.type
_entity.pdbx_description
1 polymer ?
#
loop_
_entity_poly.entity_id
_entity_poly.type
_entity_poly.pdbx_seq_one_letter_code
_entity_poly.pdbx_strand_id
1 'polypeptide(L)'
;MASMPPVARKVPHELAEHGDVRVDCYYWLRDYSRSDPAVLAHLRAENDYTAALMSDVKHIEDEIFAEIRGRIKEDDTDVPVRRGQYYYYERTLSGKEYVQHCRRLVPTDGHITVFDAMPVGLDAPDEHIVLDENVKSEGHDYYSIGAFKVSPSGRLVAYGEDTNGDEAYTLYVIDAESGEYVGQPLKGVTSDIEWAGDDYLVYITMDSLHRPDKVCELSFLLLHEMCPGSCSRGL
;
A
#
# COMPACT_ATOMS: atom_id res chain seq x y z
N MET A 1 -31.93 21.47 -20.25
CA MET A 1 -31.25 21.41 -21.57
C MET A 1 -30.15 20.38 -21.43
N ALA A 2 -30.03 19.43 -22.36
CA ALA A 2 -28.94 18.47 -22.31
C ALA A 2 -27.60 19.22 -22.32
N SER A 3 -26.70 18.92 -21.37
CA SER A 3 -25.33 19.42 -21.42
C SER A 3 -24.71 18.92 -22.73
N MET A 4 -24.00 19.79 -23.44
CA MET A 4 -23.21 19.33 -24.59
C MET A 4 -21.90 18.75 -24.07
N PRO A 5 -21.36 17.69 -24.67
CA PRO A 5 -20.05 17.17 -24.29
C PRO A 5 -18.98 18.27 -24.51
N PRO A 6 -18.00 18.38 -23.60
CA PRO A 6 -16.92 19.34 -23.77
C PRO A 6 -16.09 18.97 -24.99
N VAL A 7 -15.72 19.98 -25.79
CA VAL A 7 -14.93 19.76 -27.00
C VAL A 7 -13.49 20.14 -26.73
N ALA A 8 -12.60 19.14 -26.73
CA ALA A 8 -11.17 19.38 -26.64
C ALA A 8 -10.69 20.23 -27.83
N ARG A 9 -9.89 21.27 -27.56
CA ARG A 9 -9.24 22.03 -28.62
C ARG A 9 -8.30 21.13 -29.42
N LYS A 10 -8.25 21.36 -30.73
CA LYS A 10 -7.31 20.69 -31.63
C LYS A 10 -6.02 21.51 -31.73
N VAL A 11 -4.92 20.95 -31.26
CA VAL A 11 -3.57 21.53 -31.36
C VAL A 11 -2.72 20.52 -32.14
N PRO A 12 -2.47 20.75 -33.45
CA PRO A 12 -1.69 19.83 -34.25
C PRO A 12 -0.30 19.61 -33.65
N HIS A 13 0.04 18.35 -33.38
CA HIS A 13 1.37 17.92 -32.98
C HIS A 13 1.84 16.80 -33.93
N GLU A 14 2.96 17.01 -34.60
CA GLU A 14 3.52 16.03 -35.54
C GLU A 14 4.34 14.98 -34.80
N LEU A 15 4.04 13.72 -35.08
CA LEU A 15 4.76 12.54 -34.63
C LEU A 15 5.38 11.88 -35.87
N ALA A 16 6.68 12.13 -36.07
CA ALA A 16 7.44 11.58 -37.20
C ALA A 16 8.30 10.40 -36.73
N GLU A 17 8.02 9.19 -37.22
CA GLU A 17 8.76 7.98 -36.87
C GLU A 17 8.79 7.03 -38.08
N HIS A 18 9.89 6.30 -38.28
CA HIS A 18 10.07 5.34 -39.39
C HIS A 18 9.75 5.88 -40.80
N GLY A 19 9.89 7.19 -41.01
CA GLY A 19 9.62 7.85 -42.31
C GLY A 19 8.14 8.14 -42.58
N ASP A 20 7.25 7.94 -41.61
CA ASP A 20 5.84 8.34 -41.65
C ASP A 20 5.55 9.49 -40.67
N VAL A 21 4.63 10.39 -41.03
CA VAL A 21 4.25 11.55 -40.20
C VAL A 21 2.77 11.46 -39.86
N ARG A 22 2.48 11.35 -38.57
CA ARG A 22 1.11 11.38 -38.03
C ARG A 22 0.89 12.69 -37.30
N VAL A 23 -0.31 13.25 -37.42
CA VAL A 23 -0.70 14.47 -36.67
C VAL A 23 -1.67 14.09 -35.57
N ASP A 24 -1.25 14.24 -34.32
CA ASP A 24 -2.13 14.10 -33.15
C ASP A 24 -2.58 15.49 -32.70
N CYS A 25 -3.88 15.77 -32.83
CA CYS A 25 -4.47 17.04 -32.42
C CYS A 25 -4.67 17.19 -30.91
N TYR A 26 -4.46 16.12 -30.13
CA TYR A 26 -4.77 16.05 -28.71
C TYR A 26 -3.56 15.68 -27.85
N TYR A 27 -2.37 15.61 -28.45
CA TYR A 27 -1.12 15.35 -27.73
C TYR A 27 -0.90 16.28 -26.53
N TRP A 28 -1.45 17.50 -26.60
CA TRP A 28 -1.40 18.49 -25.52
C TRP A 28 -2.11 18.06 -24.22
N LEU A 29 -3.00 17.05 -24.25
CA LEU A 29 -3.62 16.49 -23.05
C LEU A 29 -2.65 15.65 -22.21
N ARG A 30 -1.53 15.23 -22.79
CA ARG A 30 -0.47 14.52 -22.08
C ARG A 30 0.37 15.52 -21.29
N ASP A 31 0.19 15.52 -19.98
CA ASP A 31 1.03 16.28 -19.05
C ASP A 31 1.63 15.34 -17.98
N TYR A 32 2.96 15.24 -17.98
CA TYR A 32 3.70 14.40 -17.02
C TYR A 32 3.68 14.97 -15.60
N SER A 33 3.59 16.29 -15.41
CA SER A 33 3.51 16.87 -14.06
C SER A 33 2.09 16.84 -13.49
N ARG A 34 1.09 16.45 -14.29
CA ARG A 34 -0.34 16.36 -13.92
C ARG A 34 -0.88 17.66 -13.31
N SER A 35 -0.36 18.81 -13.76
CA SER A 35 -0.59 20.12 -13.16
C SER A 35 -0.95 21.21 -14.17
N ASP A 36 -0.90 20.92 -15.47
CA ASP A 36 -1.27 21.86 -16.52
C ASP A 36 -2.72 22.34 -16.34
N PRO A 37 -2.95 23.65 -16.13
CA PRO A 37 -4.29 24.18 -15.88
C PRO A 37 -5.29 23.95 -17.02
N ALA A 38 -4.84 23.92 -18.27
CA ALA A 38 -5.70 23.68 -19.43
C ALA A 38 -6.12 22.21 -19.52
N VAL A 39 -5.23 21.28 -19.19
CA VAL A 39 -5.55 19.85 -19.11
C VAL A 39 -6.54 19.61 -17.97
N LEU A 40 -6.25 20.13 -16.78
CA LEU A 40 -7.14 20.01 -15.61
C LEU A 40 -8.52 20.64 -15.85
N ALA A 41 -8.58 21.80 -16.53
CA ALA A 41 -9.84 22.43 -16.90
C ALA A 41 -10.68 21.55 -17.84
N HIS A 42 -10.05 20.87 -18.80
CA HIS A 42 -10.75 19.95 -19.69
C HIS A 42 -11.26 18.71 -18.93
N LEU A 43 -10.43 18.10 -18.07
CA LEU A 43 -10.83 16.95 -17.26
C LEU A 43 -11.98 17.28 -16.30
N ARG A 44 -11.98 18.48 -15.69
CA ARG A 44 -13.10 18.96 -14.87
C ARG A 44 -14.38 19.11 -15.68
N ALA A 45 -14.29 19.66 -16.90
CA ALA A 45 -15.45 19.79 -17.78
C ALA A 45 -16.03 18.42 -18.20
N GLU A 46 -15.17 17.42 -18.42
CA GLU A 46 -15.61 16.04 -18.69
C GLU A 46 -16.28 15.39 -17.47
N ASN A 47 -15.75 15.61 -16.27
CA ASN A 47 -16.38 15.16 -15.02
C ASN A 47 -17.75 15.82 -14.79
N ASP A 48 -17.85 17.13 -15.01
CA ASP A 48 -19.11 17.87 -14.88
C ASP A 48 -20.16 17.39 -15.90
N TYR A 49 -19.73 17.14 -17.14
CA TYR A 49 -20.59 16.57 -18.17
C TYR A 49 -21.09 15.18 -17.79
N THR A 50 -20.19 14.32 -17.32
CA THR A 50 -20.51 12.96 -16.86
C THR A 50 -21.49 12.98 -15.70
N ALA A 51 -21.26 13.83 -14.69
CA ALA A 51 -22.16 13.98 -13.55
C ALA A 51 -23.56 14.44 -13.98
N ALA A 52 -23.64 15.39 -14.93
CA ALA A 52 -24.91 15.85 -15.48
C ALA A 52 -25.63 14.79 -16.31
N LEU A 53 -24.90 13.96 -17.05
CA LEU A 53 -25.49 12.88 -17.86
C LEU A 53 -25.98 11.72 -16.99
N MET A 54 -25.26 11.41 -15.91
CA MET A 54 -25.56 10.31 -14.99
C MET A 54 -26.59 10.66 -13.91
N SER A 55 -27.02 11.94 -13.81
CA SER A 55 -27.89 12.40 -12.74
C SER A 55 -29.21 11.62 -12.64
N ASP A 56 -29.79 11.21 -13.77
CA ASP A 56 -31.08 10.54 -13.82
C ASP A 56 -31.03 9.10 -13.28
N VAL A 57 -29.85 8.47 -13.30
CA VAL A 57 -29.64 7.09 -12.84
C VAL A 57 -29.03 7.03 -11.44
N LYS A 58 -28.89 8.18 -10.75
CA LYS A 58 -28.28 8.23 -9.41
C LYS A 58 -28.97 7.32 -8.39
N HIS A 59 -30.29 7.17 -8.49
CA HIS A 59 -31.05 6.24 -7.65
C HIS A 59 -30.64 4.77 -7.86
N ILE A 60 -30.40 4.36 -9.11
CA ILE A 60 -29.95 3.00 -9.45
C ILE A 60 -28.52 2.79 -8.96
N GLU A 61 -27.66 3.80 -9.13
CA GLU A 61 -26.29 3.78 -8.61
C GLU A 61 -26.27 3.58 -7.08
N ASP A 62 -27.11 4.32 -6.36
CA ASP A 62 -27.19 4.22 -4.89
C ASP A 62 -27.78 2.87 -4.44
N GLU A 63 -28.77 2.32 -5.16
CA GLU A 63 -29.31 0.97 -4.92
C GLU A 63 -28.25 -0.11 -5.13
N ILE A 64 -27.49 -0.05 -6.22
CA ILE A 64 -26.40 -0.98 -6.52
C ILE A 64 -25.29 -0.86 -5.46
N PHE A 65 -24.92 0.37 -5.08
CA PHE A 65 -23.94 0.61 -4.03
C PHE A 65 -24.38 -0.04 -2.71
N ALA A 66 -25.63 0.18 -2.30
CA ALA A 66 -26.18 -0.41 -1.08
C ALA A 66 -26.24 -1.95 -1.16
N GLU A 67 -26.58 -2.52 -2.33
CA GLU A 67 -26.58 -3.97 -2.55
C GLU A 67 -25.18 -4.58 -2.43
N ILE A 68 -24.18 -3.96 -3.08
CA ILE A 68 -22.78 -4.41 -3.03
C ILE A 68 -22.28 -4.33 -1.59
N ARG A 69 -22.44 -3.17 -0.94
CA ARG A 69 -22.02 -2.98 0.46
C ARG A 69 -22.73 -3.93 1.41
N GLY A 70 -24.03 -4.16 1.23
CA GLY A 70 -24.82 -5.08 2.06
C GLY A 70 -24.42 -6.55 1.94
N ARG A 71 -23.65 -6.92 0.91
CA ARG A 71 -23.07 -8.26 0.73
C ARG A 71 -21.65 -8.38 1.29
N ILE A 72 -21.03 -7.27 1.67
CA ILE A 72 -19.71 -7.24 2.27
C ILE A 72 -19.87 -7.36 3.79
N LYS A 73 -19.13 -8.29 4.39
CA LYS A 73 -19.02 -8.38 5.84
C LYS A 73 -17.96 -7.37 6.28
N GLU A 74 -18.38 -6.22 6.83
CA GLU A 74 -17.44 -5.13 7.14
C GLU A 74 -16.46 -5.50 8.26
N ASP A 75 -16.94 -6.17 9.31
CA ASP A 75 -16.09 -6.74 10.37
C ASP A 75 -15.74 -8.18 9.99
N ASP A 76 -14.53 -8.37 9.49
CA ASP A 76 -14.07 -9.68 9.06
C ASP A 76 -12.61 -9.92 9.42
N THR A 77 -12.23 -11.19 9.43
CA THR A 77 -10.86 -11.62 9.72
C THR A 77 -10.49 -12.68 8.71
N ASP A 78 -9.36 -12.45 8.04
CA ASP A 78 -8.81 -13.38 7.08
C ASP A 78 -8.34 -14.67 7.75
N VAL A 79 -8.17 -15.71 6.92
CA VAL A 79 -7.70 -17.02 7.41
C VAL A 79 -6.28 -16.86 7.98
N PRO A 80 -6.05 -17.12 9.29
CA PRO A 80 -4.74 -16.91 9.88
C PRO A 80 -3.69 -17.87 9.34
N VAL A 81 -2.50 -17.35 9.08
CA VAL A 81 -1.35 -18.12 8.60
C VAL A 81 -0.30 -18.21 9.70
N ARG A 82 0.05 -19.43 10.10
CA ARG A 82 1.15 -19.66 11.04
C ARG A 82 2.50 -19.44 10.35
N ARG A 83 3.32 -18.54 10.89
CA ARG A 83 4.71 -18.32 10.50
C ARG A 83 5.57 -18.17 11.74
N GLY A 84 6.53 -19.08 11.92
CA GLY A 84 7.36 -19.11 13.13
C GLY A 84 6.51 -19.24 14.40
N GLN A 85 6.70 -18.31 15.33
CA GLN A 85 6.05 -18.31 16.65
C GLN A 85 4.68 -17.62 16.67
N TYR A 86 4.18 -17.12 15.53
CA TYR A 86 2.94 -16.37 15.47
C TYR A 86 1.98 -16.89 14.39
N TYR A 87 0.70 -16.70 14.63
CA TYR A 87 -0.32 -16.61 13.59
C TYR A 87 -0.41 -15.16 13.13
N TYR A 88 -0.41 -14.94 11.82
CA TYR A 88 -0.62 -13.63 11.20
C TYR A 88 -1.93 -13.62 10.43
N TYR A 89 -2.66 -12.52 10.50
CA TYR A 89 -3.93 -12.33 9.81
C TYR A 89 -4.21 -10.85 9.63
N GLU A 90 -5.08 -10.55 8.68
CA GLU A 90 -5.63 -9.23 8.48
C GLU A 90 -7.06 -9.20 9.02
N ARG A 91 -7.50 -8.03 9.45
CA ARG A 91 -8.90 -7.80 9.80
C ARG A 91 -9.39 -6.46 9.28
N THR A 92 -10.66 -6.43 8.93
CA THR A 92 -11.41 -5.21 8.66
C THR A 92 -12.34 -4.93 9.83
N LEU A 93 -12.63 -3.66 10.08
CA LEU A 93 -13.54 -3.23 11.15
C LEU A 93 -14.75 -2.53 10.53
N SER A 94 -15.91 -2.68 11.16
CA SER A 94 -17.12 -1.97 10.70
C SER A 94 -16.90 -0.46 10.63
N GLY A 95 -17.26 0.15 9.51
CA GLY A 95 -17.06 1.58 9.26
C GLY A 95 -15.60 2.05 9.13
N LYS A 96 -14.65 1.13 8.93
CA LYS A 96 -13.25 1.42 8.60
C LYS A 96 -12.95 1.04 7.16
N GLU A 97 -12.08 1.81 6.51
CA GLU A 97 -11.79 1.68 5.08
C GLU A 97 -10.59 0.76 4.80
N TYR A 98 -9.70 0.58 5.79
CA TYR A 98 -8.47 -0.17 5.62
C TYR A 98 -8.32 -1.32 6.63
N VAL A 99 -7.43 -2.26 6.31
CA VAL A 99 -7.15 -3.44 7.13
C VAL A 99 -6.23 -3.11 8.32
N GLN A 100 -6.28 -3.98 9.33
CA GLN A 100 -5.28 -4.05 10.39
C GLN A 100 -4.48 -5.34 10.24
N HIS A 101 -3.15 -5.22 10.19
CA HIS A 101 -2.21 -6.34 10.20
C HIS A 101 -2.00 -6.80 11.63
N CYS A 102 -2.44 -8.01 11.96
CA CYS A 102 -2.47 -8.54 13.31
C CYS A 102 -1.62 -9.80 13.44
N ARG A 103 -1.17 -10.08 14.66
CA ARG A 103 -0.54 -11.35 15.02
C ARG A 103 -0.97 -11.85 16.38
N ARG A 104 -0.92 -13.17 16.58
CA ARG A 104 -1.14 -13.82 17.87
C ARG A 104 -0.08 -14.89 18.10
N LEU A 105 0.44 -14.97 19.32
CA LEU A 105 1.45 -15.98 19.67
C LEU A 105 0.88 -17.39 19.52
N VAL A 106 1.69 -18.34 19.04
CA VAL A 106 1.33 -19.75 19.01
C VAL A 106 1.48 -20.33 20.42
N PRO A 107 0.47 -20.97 21.02
CA PRO A 107 0.55 -21.48 22.40
C PRO A 107 1.49 -22.67 22.61
N THR A 108 1.94 -23.32 21.53
CA THR A 108 2.74 -24.54 21.59
C THR A 108 3.94 -24.49 20.66
N ASP A 109 5.10 -24.94 21.16
CA ASP A 109 6.37 -24.98 20.41
C ASP A 109 6.44 -26.16 19.40
N GLY A 110 5.28 -26.70 19.00
CA GLY A 110 5.21 -27.82 18.06
C GLY A 110 5.59 -27.41 16.63
N HIS A 111 5.99 -28.37 15.80
CA HIS A 111 6.24 -28.13 14.38
C HIS A 111 4.97 -27.61 13.66
N ILE A 112 5.16 -26.83 12.60
CA ILE A 112 4.05 -26.35 11.77
C ILE A 112 3.39 -27.55 11.09
N THR A 113 2.05 -27.62 11.16
CA THR A 113 1.25 -28.66 10.51
C THR A 113 0.10 -28.05 9.71
N VAL A 114 -0.44 -28.82 8.76
CA VAL A 114 -1.65 -28.43 8.00
C VAL A 114 -2.92 -28.40 8.87
N PHE A 115 -2.83 -28.87 10.12
CA PHE A 115 -3.93 -28.88 11.08
C PHE A 115 -3.80 -27.76 12.12
N ASP A 116 -2.81 -26.87 11.97
CA ASP A 116 -2.63 -25.74 12.87
C ASP A 116 -3.82 -24.79 12.74
N ALA A 117 -4.43 -24.47 13.88
CA ALA A 117 -5.53 -23.53 13.99
C ALA A 117 -5.19 -22.50 15.06
N MET A 118 -5.37 -21.23 14.72
CA MET A 118 -5.20 -20.15 15.67
C MET A 118 -6.22 -20.32 16.81
N PRO A 119 -5.79 -20.33 18.09
CA PRO A 119 -6.73 -20.40 19.20
C PRO A 119 -7.65 -19.18 19.21
N VAL A 120 -8.91 -19.41 19.58
CA VAL A 120 -9.95 -18.39 19.73
C VAL A 120 -10.59 -18.52 21.11
N GLY A 121 -11.14 -17.42 21.63
CA GLY A 121 -11.80 -17.37 22.94
C GLY A 121 -10.93 -16.81 24.05
N LEU A 122 -11.39 -16.96 25.29
CA LEU A 122 -10.83 -16.30 26.48
C LEU A 122 -9.43 -16.78 26.88
N ASP A 123 -9.09 -18.03 26.53
CA ASP A 123 -7.78 -18.62 26.83
C ASP A 123 -6.78 -18.47 25.67
N ALA A 124 -7.18 -17.80 24.58
CA ALA A 124 -6.28 -17.52 23.47
C ALA A 124 -5.25 -16.44 23.89
N PRO A 125 -3.99 -16.53 23.43
CA PRO A 125 -3.02 -15.46 23.64
C PRO A 125 -3.54 -14.13 23.12
N ASP A 126 -3.10 -13.03 23.76
CA ASP A 126 -3.49 -11.70 23.33
C ASP A 126 -3.10 -11.46 21.87
N GLU A 127 -3.95 -10.71 21.19
CA GLU A 127 -3.65 -10.21 19.85
C GLU A 127 -2.75 -8.99 19.95
N HIS A 128 -1.83 -8.89 19.00
CA HIS A 128 -0.98 -7.73 18.79
C HIS A 128 -1.22 -7.13 17.40
N ILE A 129 -1.52 -5.83 17.35
CA ILE A 129 -1.67 -5.09 16.08
C ILE A 129 -0.28 -4.62 15.65
N VAL A 130 0.19 -5.14 14.52
CA VAL A 130 1.51 -4.81 13.97
C VAL A 130 1.45 -3.51 13.16
N LEU A 131 0.39 -3.32 12.37
CA LEU A 131 0.17 -2.10 11.58
C LEU A 131 -1.33 -1.86 11.42
N ASP A 132 -1.79 -0.65 11.73
CA ASP A 132 -3.15 -0.21 11.45
C ASP A 132 -3.13 0.79 10.29
N GLU A 133 -3.59 0.36 9.11
CA GLU A 133 -3.63 1.21 7.93
C GLU A 133 -4.63 2.36 8.09
N ASN A 134 -5.66 2.22 8.94
CA ASN A 134 -6.61 3.30 9.17
C ASN A 134 -5.93 4.50 9.84
N VAL A 135 -5.09 4.23 10.85
CA VAL A 135 -4.30 5.27 11.53
C VAL A 135 -3.28 5.88 10.57
N LYS A 136 -2.64 5.04 9.75
CA LYS A 136 -1.62 5.50 8.80
C LYS A 136 -2.20 6.32 7.65
N SER A 137 -3.43 6.03 7.24
CA SER A 137 -4.13 6.78 6.19
C SER A 137 -4.60 8.17 6.61
N GLU A 138 -4.57 8.50 7.91
CA GLU A 138 -5.07 9.78 8.41
C GLU A 138 -4.34 10.96 7.78
N GLY A 139 -5.10 11.87 7.16
CA GLY A 139 -4.55 13.07 6.51
C GLY A 139 -4.12 12.86 5.05
N HIS A 140 -4.34 11.68 4.47
CA HIS A 140 -4.09 11.39 3.08
C HIS A 140 -5.38 11.20 2.28
N ASP A 141 -5.48 11.82 1.10
CA ASP A 141 -6.63 11.65 0.17
C ASP A 141 -6.61 10.27 -0.53
N TYR A 142 -5.44 9.63 -0.58
CA TYR A 142 -5.20 8.28 -1.06
C TYR A 142 -4.17 7.61 -0.18
N TYR A 143 -4.37 6.34 0.14
CA TYR A 143 -3.42 5.55 0.91
C TYR A 143 -3.43 4.09 0.46
N SER A 144 -2.26 3.48 0.36
CA SER A 144 -2.13 2.04 0.15
C SER A 144 -0.85 1.50 0.76
N ILE A 145 -0.93 0.26 1.25
CA ILE A 145 0.24 -0.57 1.53
C ILE A 145 0.43 -1.56 0.39
N GLY A 146 1.47 -1.37 -0.41
CA GLY A 146 1.79 -2.26 -1.54
C GLY A 146 2.55 -3.51 -1.14
N ALA A 147 3.20 -3.50 0.03
CA ALA A 147 3.99 -4.61 0.54
C ALA A 147 3.92 -4.67 2.06
N PHE A 148 3.77 -5.88 2.61
CA PHE A 148 3.89 -6.17 4.03
C PHE A 148 4.62 -7.50 4.21
N LYS A 149 5.87 -7.45 4.69
CA LYS A 149 6.74 -8.62 4.83
C LYS A 149 7.33 -8.71 6.22
N VAL A 150 7.02 -9.80 6.89
CA VAL A 150 7.59 -10.15 8.19
C VAL A 150 8.90 -10.89 8.01
N SER A 151 9.93 -10.50 8.77
CA SER A 151 11.22 -11.19 8.85
C SER A 151 11.07 -12.64 9.36
N PRO A 152 12.01 -13.56 9.05
CA PRO A 152 11.94 -14.94 9.49
C PRO A 152 11.82 -15.13 11.01
N SER A 153 12.48 -14.28 11.80
CA SER A 153 12.38 -14.29 13.28
C SER A 153 11.02 -13.77 13.79
N GLY A 154 10.27 -13.05 12.97
CA GLY A 154 9.05 -12.35 13.38
C GLY A 154 9.30 -11.04 14.10
N ARG A 155 10.57 -10.62 14.27
CA ARG A 155 10.93 -9.40 15.01
C ARG A 155 10.74 -8.14 14.19
N LEU A 156 11.17 -8.14 12.92
CA LEU A 156 11.05 -6.99 12.03
C LEU A 156 9.93 -7.17 11.02
N VAL A 157 9.30 -6.06 10.64
CA VAL A 157 8.36 -5.97 9.52
C VAL A 157 8.79 -4.86 8.59
N ALA A 158 8.86 -5.18 7.31
CA ALA A 158 9.07 -4.22 6.24
C ALA A 158 7.73 -3.97 5.53
N TYR A 159 7.36 -2.71 5.32
CA TYR A 159 6.15 -2.36 4.57
C TYR A 159 6.37 -1.18 3.63
N GLY A 160 5.70 -1.21 2.47
CA GLY A 160 5.77 -0.16 1.44
C GLY A 160 4.48 0.66 1.39
N GLU A 161 4.58 1.96 1.62
CA GLU A 161 3.47 2.92 1.66
C GLU A 161 3.45 3.79 0.38
N ASP A 162 2.27 3.93 -0.24
CA ASP A 162 2.00 4.89 -1.33
C ASP A 162 0.81 5.77 -0.94
N THR A 163 1.00 7.08 -0.98
CA THR A 163 0.02 8.10 -0.57
C THR A 163 -0.51 8.96 -1.72
N ASN A 164 -0.19 8.63 -2.98
CA ASN A 164 -0.61 9.42 -4.14
C ASN A 164 -1.02 8.56 -5.37
N GLY A 165 -0.85 7.24 -5.32
CA GLY A 165 -1.23 6.29 -6.36
C GLY A 165 -0.27 6.26 -7.55
N ASP A 166 1.01 6.62 -7.36
CA ASP A 166 2.05 6.50 -8.38
C ASP A 166 2.76 5.14 -8.38
N GLU A 167 2.41 4.25 -7.44
CA GLU A 167 2.99 2.92 -7.23
C GLU A 167 4.51 2.96 -6.92
N ALA A 168 5.06 4.13 -6.58
CA ALA A 168 6.42 4.31 -6.10
C ALA A 168 6.43 4.43 -4.56
N TYR A 169 6.65 3.29 -3.91
CA TYR A 169 6.47 3.17 -2.47
C TYR A 169 7.61 3.82 -1.67
N THR A 170 7.25 4.30 -0.48
CA THR A 170 8.18 4.56 0.62
C THR A 170 8.21 3.33 1.53
N LEU A 171 9.35 2.66 1.56
CA LEU A 171 9.59 1.47 2.37
C LEU A 171 10.07 1.84 3.76
N TYR A 172 9.32 1.37 4.75
CA TYR A 172 9.64 1.46 6.17
C TYR A 172 9.98 0.07 6.71
N VAL A 173 10.81 0.03 7.74
CA VAL A 173 11.02 -1.16 8.55
C VAL A 173 10.70 -0.79 9.99
N ILE A 174 9.93 -1.63 10.67
CA ILE A 174 9.54 -1.46 12.07
C ILE A 174 9.88 -2.70 12.89
N ASP A 175 10.11 -2.50 14.19
CA ASP A 175 10.04 -3.59 15.15
C ASP A 175 8.57 -3.98 15.34
N ALA A 176 8.29 -5.27 15.19
CA ALA A 176 6.92 -5.79 15.18
C ALA A 176 6.27 -5.76 16.56
N GLU A 177 7.05 -5.69 17.65
CA GLU A 177 6.53 -5.62 19.01
C GLU A 177 6.27 -4.18 19.43
N SER A 178 7.25 -3.30 19.27
CA SER A 178 7.11 -1.90 19.71
C SER A 178 6.44 -0.99 18.69
N GLY A 179 6.44 -1.38 17.40
CA GLY A 179 6.03 -0.52 16.28
C GLY A 179 7.04 0.58 15.95
N GLU A 180 8.22 0.60 16.59
CA GLU A 180 9.23 1.63 16.36
C GLU A 180 9.95 1.43 15.02
N TYR A 181 10.21 2.54 14.31
CA TYR A 181 10.95 2.52 13.07
C TYR A 181 12.41 2.10 13.28
N VAL A 182 12.88 1.23 12.38
CA VAL A 182 14.25 0.73 12.34
C VAL A 182 14.96 1.33 11.13
N GLY A 183 15.89 2.25 11.40
CA GLY A 183 16.65 2.94 10.36
C GLY A 183 15.86 4.08 9.69
N GLN A 184 16.22 4.40 8.46
CA GLN A 184 15.59 5.46 7.67
C GLN A 184 14.74 4.86 6.55
N PRO A 185 13.62 5.50 6.18
CA PRO A 185 12.79 5.00 5.07
C PRO A 185 13.51 5.13 3.72
N LEU A 186 13.21 4.19 2.82
CA LEU A 186 13.71 4.17 1.45
C LEU A 186 12.59 4.59 0.50
N LYS A 187 12.87 5.51 -0.43
CA LYS A 187 11.86 6.03 -1.37
C LYS A 187 12.10 5.52 -2.78
N GLY A 188 11.05 5.48 -3.60
CA GLY A 188 11.15 5.12 -5.01
C GLY A 188 11.46 3.64 -5.19
N VAL A 189 10.89 2.81 -4.32
CA VAL A 189 10.97 1.35 -4.42
C VAL A 189 9.67 0.78 -4.95
N THR A 190 9.74 -0.40 -5.56
CA THR A 190 8.56 -1.19 -5.90
C THR A 190 7.98 -1.86 -4.65
N SER A 191 6.81 -2.50 -4.79
CA SER A 191 6.26 -3.41 -3.77
C SER A 191 7.01 -4.75 -3.66
N ASP A 192 7.87 -5.09 -4.63
CA ASP A 192 8.69 -6.31 -4.60
C ASP A 192 9.84 -6.20 -3.58
N ILE A 193 9.60 -6.68 -2.37
CA ILE A 193 10.56 -6.77 -1.27
C ILE A 193 10.58 -8.18 -0.68
N GLU A 194 11.75 -8.67 -0.28
CA GLU A 194 11.91 -9.97 0.38
C GLU A 194 13.03 -9.98 1.41
N TRP A 195 12.79 -10.67 2.53
CA TRP A 195 13.80 -10.88 3.56
C TRP A 195 14.77 -11.99 3.16
N ALA A 196 16.07 -11.73 3.32
CA ALA A 196 17.13 -12.72 3.20
C ALA A 196 17.73 -13.00 4.59
N GLY A 197 17.12 -13.94 5.30
CA GLY A 197 17.34 -14.10 6.74
C GLY A 197 16.76 -12.93 7.53
N ASP A 198 17.28 -12.68 8.72
CA ASP A 198 16.88 -11.52 9.56
C ASP A 198 17.80 -10.30 9.36
N ASP A 199 18.89 -10.48 8.62
CA ASP A 199 19.97 -9.50 8.53
C ASP A 199 19.88 -8.61 7.28
N TYR A 200 19.10 -9.02 6.28
CA TYR A 200 19.01 -8.32 5.00
C TYR A 200 17.58 -8.27 4.48
N LEU A 201 17.23 -7.13 3.89
CA LEU A 201 16.04 -6.95 3.08
C LEU A 201 16.46 -6.64 1.65
N VAL A 202 16.03 -7.45 0.70
CA VAL A 202 16.23 -7.25 -0.74
C VAL A 202 15.02 -6.51 -1.29
N TYR A 203 15.25 -5.49 -2.11
CA TYR A 203 14.18 -4.65 -2.69
C TYR A 203 14.56 -4.21 -4.10
N ILE A 204 13.56 -3.80 -4.88
CA ILE A 204 13.74 -3.32 -6.24
C ILE A 204 13.46 -1.81 -6.32
N THR A 205 14.35 -1.06 -6.98
CA THR A 205 14.17 0.38 -7.22
C THR A 205 13.53 0.66 -8.57
N MET A 206 13.02 1.88 -8.75
CA MET A 206 12.53 2.37 -10.03
C MET A 206 13.46 3.41 -10.65
N ASP A 207 13.57 3.38 -11.98
CA ASP A 207 14.22 4.46 -12.75
C ASP A 207 13.28 5.68 -12.92
N SER A 208 13.80 6.73 -13.58
CA SER A 208 13.04 7.95 -13.85
C SER A 208 11.80 7.76 -14.75
N LEU A 209 11.65 6.60 -15.39
CA LEU A 209 10.51 6.24 -16.23
C LEU A 209 9.54 5.29 -15.50
N HIS A 210 9.66 5.15 -14.18
CA HIS A 210 8.85 4.25 -13.34
C HIS A 210 9.00 2.77 -13.75
N ARG A 211 10.19 2.37 -14.22
CA ARG A 211 10.48 0.96 -14.52
C ARG A 211 11.34 0.37 -13.42
N PRO A 212 11.04 -0.85 -12.94
CA PRO A 212 11.97 -1.58 -12.08
C PRO A 212 13.35 -1.70 -12.74
N ASP A 213 14.42 -1.25 -12.08
CA ASP A 213 15.74 -1.10 -12.71
C ASP A 213 16.88 -1.83 -11.99
N LYS A 214 16.87 -1.87 -10.64
CA LYS A 214 17.96 -2.48 -9.85
C LYS A 214 17.39 -3.27 -8.69
N VAL A 215 18.09 -4.37 -8.39
CA VAL A 215 17.94 -5.11 -7.14
C VAL A 215 18.98 -4.59 -6.15
N CYS A 216 18.53 -4.19 -4.97
CA CYS A 216 19.34 -3.61 -3.91
C CYS A 216 19.14 -4.39 -2.61
N GLU A 217 20.05 -4.23 -1.66
CA GLU A 217 19.94 -4.79 -0.32
C GLU A 217 20.04 -3.71 0.76
N LEU A 218 19.34 -3.90 1.87
CA LEU A 218 19.44 -3.13 3.10
C LEU A 218 19.89 -4.07 4.21
N SER A 219 20.99 -3.75 4.89
CA SER A 219 21.58 -4.58 5.95
C SER A 219 21.23 -4.07 7.35
N PHE A 220 20.92 -4.99 8.27
CA PHE A 220 20.60 -4.73 9.67
C PHE A 220 21.69 -5.20 10.65
N LEU A 221 22.84 -5.67 10.13
CA LEU A 221 23.94 -6.23 10.93
C LEU A 221 24.56 -5.25 11.95
N LEU A 222 24.35 -3.95 11.78
CA LEU A 222 24.87 -2.91 12.69
C LEU A 222 23.91 -2.52 13.83
N LEU A 223 22.67 -3.03 13.83
CA LEU A 223 21.70 -2.71 14.88
C LEU A 223 21.86 -3.59 16.13
N HIS A 224 22.61 -4.70 16.05
CA HIS A 224 22.93 -5.53 17.21
C HIS A 224 24.01 -4.92 18.13
N GLU A 225 24.75 -3.90 17.70
CA GLU A 225 25.82 -3.29 18.51
C GLU A 225 25.36 -2.09 19.36
N MET A 226 24.10 -1.63 19.23
CA MET A 226 23.56 -0.53 20.03
C MET A 226 22.53 -1.02 21.04
N CYS A 227 22.97 -1.79 22.02
CA CYS A 227 22.21 -2.02 23.25
C CYS A 227 22.70 -1.04 24.33
N PRO A 228 21.91 -0.02 24.75
CA PRO A 228 22.33 0.90 25.80
C PRO A 228 22.04 0.28 27.16
N GLY A 229 23.01 -0.40 27.76
CA GLY A 229 22.91 -0.74 29.18
C GLY A 229 23.71 -1.92 29.69
N SER A 230 25.00 -1.71 29.98
CA SER A 230 25.61 -2.34 31.16
C SER A 230 26.68 -1.44 31.78
N CYS A 231 26.25 -0.85 32.90
CA CYS A 231 26.96 -0.23 34.01
C CYS A 231 28.46 -0.58 34.26
N SER A 232 29.24 0.49 34.49
CA SER A 232 30.23 0.70 35.58
C SER A 232 31.47 -0.20 35.77
N ARG A 233 32.68 0.41 35.77
CA ARG A 233 33.65 0.53 36.90
C ARG A 233 35.13 0.56 36.46
N GLY A 234 35.88 1.55 36.98
CA GLY A 234 37.34 1.54 37.27
C GLY A 234 38.26 1.68 36.05
N LEU A 235 39.20 2.63 35.96
CA LEU A 235 40.00 3.38 36.93
C LEU A 235 40.15 4.85 36.46
#